data_AF-A0A7S1Y3Q5-F1
#
_entry.id   AF-A0A7S1Y3Q5-F1
#
_cell.length_a   1.000
_cell.length_b   1.000
_cell.length_c   1.000
_cell.angle_alpha   90.00
_cell.angle_beta   90.00
_cell.angle_gamma   90.00
#
_symmetry.space_group_name_H-M   'P 1'
#
loop_
_entity.id
_entity.type
_entity.pdbx_description
1 polymer ?
#
loop_
_entity_poly.entity_id
_entity_poly.type
_entity_poly.pdbx_seq_one_letter_code
_entity_poly.pdbx_strand_id
1 'polypeptide(L)'
;NRGKVQTYELDTDEWTLLGEVTVDDPNAFFGWGVSLDSSGDRLAVSAYGYNLDGPTRRGLVQVFDYNGTVWNQVGNDLQGTEDREEFGYGIALSSDGSTVAIGSPRRNGVGSL
;
A
#
# COMPACT_ATOMS: atom_id res chain seq x y z
N ASN A 1 -10.14 4.21 10.76
CA ASN A 1 -10.91 3.61 9.66
C ASN A 1 -10.04 2.53 9.05
N ARG A 2 -10.55 1.31 8.94
CA ARG A 2 -9.76 0.15 8.49
C ARG A 2 -9.29 0.35 7.04
N GLY A 3 -10.19 0.84 6.19
CA GLY A 3 -9.91 1.01 4.76
C GLY A 3 -9.86 -0.31 4.01
N LYS A 4 -10.01 -0.25 2.68
CA LYS A 4 -9.93 -1.39 1.76
C LYS A 4 -9.57 -0.87 0.36
N VAL A 5 -9.02 -1.73 -0.48
CA VAL A 5 -8.79 -1.45 -1.90
C VAL A 5 -9.49 -2.50 -2.72
N GLN A 6 -10.24 -2.04 -3.73
CA GLN A 6 -10.90 -2.90 -4.71
C GLN A 6 -10.29 -2.62 -6.08
N THR A 7 -9.92 -3.66 -6.81
CA THR A 7 -9.45 -3.56 -8.18
C THR A 7 -10.55 -4.00 -9.12
N TYR A 8 -10.76 -3.24 -10.20
CA TYR A 8 -11.71 -3.55 -11.25
C TYR A 8 -10.98 -3.60 -12.59
N GLU A 9 -11.44 -4.48 -13.48
CA GLU A 9 -10.98 -4.57 -14.85
C GLU A 9 -12.13 -4.17 -15.79
N LEU A 10 -11.82 -3.36 -16.80
CA LEU A 10 -12.78 -2.97 -17.83
C LEU A 10 -12.67 -3.95 -18.99
N ASP A 11 -13.70 -4.77 -19.15
CA ASP A 11 -13.96 -5.44 -20.42
C ASP A 11 -14.66 -4.46 -21.38
N THR A 12 -14.99 -4.91 -22.60
CA THR A 12 -15.55 -4.11 -23.72
C THR A 12 -16.36 -2.87 -23.29
N ASP A 13 -17.35 -3.02 -22.40
CA ASP A 13 -18.13 -1.90 -21.84
C ASP A 13 -18.53 -2.08 -20.35
N GLU A 14 -17.94 -3.05 -19.64
CA GLU A 14 -18.34 -3.39 -18.27
C GLU A 14 -17.14 -3.49 -17.31
N TRP A 15 -17.24 -2.83 -16.16
CA TRP A 15 -16.27 -2.95 -15.08
C TRP A 15 -16.59 -4.16 -14.21
N THR A 16 -15.69 -5.15 -14.20
CA THR A 16 -15.79 -6.35 -13.38
C THR A 16 -14.89 -6.23 -12.16
N LEU A 17 -15.39 -6.59 -10.98
CA LEU A 17 -14.57 -6.64 -9.76
C LEU A 17 -13.56 -7.78 -9.86
N LEU A 18 -12.28 -7.43 -9.86
CA LEU A 18 -11.16 -8.38 -9.91
C LEU A 18 -10.83 -8.93 -8.51
N GLY A 19 -10.97 -8.08 -7.48
CA GLY A 19 -10.76 -8.50 -6.09
C GLY A 19 -10.69 -7.35 -5.09
N GLU A 20 -10.51 -7.71 -3.83
CA GLU A 20 -10.41 -6.79 -2.70
C GLU A 20 -9.22 -7.18 -1.81
N VAL A 21 -8.50 -6.18 -1.29
CA VAL A 21 -7.45 -6.35 -0.28
C VAL A 21 -7.72 -5.43 0.92
N THR A 22 -7.40 -5.94 2.11
CA THR A 22 -7.65 -5.29 3.41
C THR A 22 -6.53 -5.59 4.39
N VAL A 23 -6.47 -4.83 5.48
CA VAL A 23 -5.65 -5.13 6.67
C VAL A 23 -6.52 -5.23 7.91
N ASP A 24 -6.05 -5.97 8.92
CA ASP A 24 -6.84 -6.24 10.13
C ASP A 24 -6.83 -5.10 11.16
N ASP A 25 -6.00 -4.07 10.97
CA ASP A 25 -5.94 -2.89 11.85
C ASP A 25 -7.14 -1.93 11.56
N PRO A 26 -8.05 -1.72 12.54
CA PRO A 26 -9.25 -0.88 12.37
C PRO A 26 -8.95 0.61 12.14
N ASN A 27 -7.71 1.02 12.35
CA ASN A 27 -7.25 2.39 12.26
C ASN A 27 -6.24 2.60 11.12
N ALA A 28 -5.88 1.58 10.36
CA ALA A 28 -4.78 1.64 9.39
C ALA A 28 -4.87 2.75 8.33
N PHE A 29 -6.10 3.18 7.96
CA PHE A 29 -6.35 3.99 6.77
C PHE A 29 -5.80 3.32 5.50
N PHE A 30 -6.02 2.02 5.37
CA PHE A 30 -5.55 1.25 4.21
C PHE A 30 -6.24 1.67 2.92
N GLY A 31 -5.47 1.73 1.84
CA GLY A 31 -5.92 2.33 0.58
C GLY A 31 -5.70 3.83 0.52
N TRP A 32 -4.85 4.41 1.40
CA TRP A 32 -4.50 5.83 1.33
C TRP A 32 -3.73 6.15 0.04
N GLY A 33 -2.73 5.35 -0.27
CA GLY A 33 -2.03 5.33 -1.55
C GLY A 33 -2.25 4.00 -2.24
N VAL A 34 -2.46 4.05 -3.55
CA VAL A 34 -2.56 2.88 -4.43
C VAL A 34 -1.71 3.10 -5.68
N SER A 35 -1.01 2.06 -6.14
CA SER A 35 -0.24 2.09 -7.38
C SER A 35 -0.23 0.72 -8.02
N LEU A 36 -0.49 0.65 -9.33
CA LEU A 36 -0.35 -0.55 -10.14
C LEU A 36 0.93 -0.47 -10.99
N ASP A 37 1.43 -1.62 -11.42
CA ASP A 37 2.42 -1.71 -12.49
C ASP A 37 1.76 -1.56 -13.86
N SER A 38 2.55 -1.60 -14.94
CA SER A 38 2.02 -1.38 -16.30
C SER A 38 1.15 -2.51 -16.83
N SER A 39 1.33 -3.74 -16.32
CA SER A 39 0.47 -4.88 -16.62
C SER A 39 -0.82 -4.89 -15.80
N GLY A 40 -0.86 -4.19 -14.67
CA GLY A 40 -1.99 -4.18 -13.76
C GLY A 40 -2.06 -5.40 -12.84
N ASP A 41 -1.04 -6.26 -12.86
CA ASP A 41 -0.98 -7.51 -12.10
C ASP A 41 -0.24 -7.37 -10.77
N ARG A 42 0.47 -6.26 -10.54
CA ARG A 42 1.08 -5.94 -9.25
C ARG A 42 0.53 -4.65 -8.67
N LEU A 43 0.07 -4.72 -7.43
CA LEU A 43 -0.55 -3.63 -6.69
C LEU A 43 0.25 -3.32 -5.42
N ALA A 44 0.67 -2.07 -5.26
CA ALA A 44 1.14 -1.55 -3.98
C ALA A 44 0.02 -0.73 -3.31
N VAL A 45 -0.22 -0.99 -2.03
CA VAL A 45 -1.20 -0.27 -1.21
C VAL A 45 -0.56 0.21 0.07
N SER A 46 -0.81 1.46 0.44
CA SER A 46 -0.37 2.02 1.70
C SER A 46 -1.48 2.19 2.74
N ALA A 47 -1.07 2.16 4.00
CA ALA A 47 -1.86 2.45 5.17
C ALA A 47 -1.03 3.28 6.15
N TYR A 48 -1.00 4.59 5.94
CA TYR A 48 -0.13 5.49 6.70
C TYR A 48 -0.47 5.56 8.20
N GLY A 49 -1.69 5.17 8.59
CA GLY A 49 -2.11 5.10 9.98
C GLY A 49 -1.95 3.71 10.61
N TYR A 50 -1.34 2.75 9.94
CA TYR A 50 -1.06 1.43 10.52
C TYR A 50 -0.23 1.55 11.81
N ASN A 51 -0.54 0.70 12.80
CA ASN A 51 -0.07 0.74 14.19
C ASN A 51 -0.59 1.95 14.98
N LEU A 52 -1.91 2.20 14.91
CA LEU A 52 -2.56 3.33 15.60
C LEU A 52 -2.89 3.10 17.08
N ASP A 53 -2.43 1.99 17.68
CA ASP A 53 -2.61 1.72 19.12
C ASP A 53 -1.58 2.46 20.01
N GLY A 54 -0.91 3.49 19.48
CA GLY A 54 0.07 4.33 20.19
C GLY A 54 0.51 5.56 19.37
N PRO A 55 1.51 6.34 19.83
CA PRO A 55 1.97 7.55 19.12
C PRO A 55 2.69 7.24 17.80
N THR A 56 2.79 5.97 17.41
CA THR A 56 3.82 5.43 16.54
C THR A 56 3.55 5.68 15.07
N ARG A 57 2.29 5.76 14.59
CA ARG A 57 1.90 6.09 13.18
C ARG A 57 3.02 5.78 12.16
N ARG A 58 3.50 4.53 12.18
CA ARG A 58 4.70 4.15 11.44
C ARG A 58 4.39 4.01 9.98
N GLY A 59 3.14 3.65 9.67
CA GLY A 59 2.71 3.40 8.31
C GLY A 59 3.11 2.01 7.83
N LEU A 60 2.36 1.53 6.85
CA LEU A 60 2.51 0.23 6.22
C LEU A 60 2.36 0.41 4.71
N VAL A 61 3.14 -0.36 3.95
CA VAL A 61 2.92 -0.62 2.53
C VAL A 61 2.95 -2.14 2.32
N GLN A 62 1.95 -2.65 1.64
CA GLN A 62 1.87 -4.04 1.20
C GLN A 62 1.84 -4.09 -0.32
N VAL A 63 2.49 -5.11 -0.88
CA VAL A 63 2.54 -5.35 -2.32
C VAL A 63 1.86 -6.68 -2.59
N PHE A 64 1.03 -6.73 -3.62
CA PHE A 64 0.24 -7.89 -3.98
C PHE A 64 0.44 -8.22 -5.46
N ASP A 65 0.49 -9.51 -5.79
CA ASP A 65 0.39 -10.03 -7.15
C ASP A 65 -0.97 -10.67 -7.39
N TYR A 66 -1.57 -10.35 -8.52
CA TYR A 66 -2.76 -11.01 -9.01
C TYR A 66 -2.39 -12.33 -9.70
N ASN A 67 -3.02 -13.42 -9.30
CA ASN A 67 -2.74 -14.75 -9.85
C ASN A 67 -3.78 -15.21 -10.89
N GLY A 68 -4.63 -14.31 -11.38
CA GLY A 68 -5.78 -14.63 -12.24
C GLY A 68 -7.06 -14.96 -11.46
N THR A 69 -7.05 -14.93 -10.12
CA THR A 69 -8.24 -15.16 -9.31
C THR A 69 -8.29 -14.28 -8.07
N VAL A 70 -7.16 -14.14 -7.36
CA VAL A 70 -7.05 -13.35 -6.14
C VAL A 70 -5.76 -12.55 -6.11
N TRP A 71 -5.77 -11.46 -5.33
CA TRP A 71 -4.57 -10.72 -4.95
C TRP A 71 -3.87 -11.41 -3.79
N ASN A 72 -2.62 -11.82 -3.98
CA ASN A 72 -1.81 -12.45 -2.94
C ASN A 72 -0.67 -11.51 -2.56
N GLN A 73 -0.44 -11.31 -1.27
CA GLN A 73 0.68 -10.51 -0.83
C GLN A 73 2.00 -11.16 -1.26
N VAL A 74 2.94 -10.35 -1.75
CA VAL A 74 4.28 -10.76 -2.14
C VAL A 74 5.32 -10.08 -1.27
N GLY A 75 6.20 -10.90 -0.69
CA GLY A 75 7.19 -10.43 0.26
C GLY A 75 6.58 -10.08 1.62
N ASN A 76 7.41 -9.44 2.45
CA ASN A 76 7.01 -9.01 3.78
C ASN A 76 6.37 -7.62 3.74
N ASP A 77 5.65 -7.27 4.81
CA ASP A 77 5.20 -5.90 5.06
C ASP A 77 6.37 -4.91 5.02
N LEU A 78 6.18 -3.80 4.32
CA LEU A 78 7.11 -2.67 4.35
C LEU A 78 6.58 -1.68 5.39
N GLN A 79 7.35 -1.43 6.44
CA GLN A 79 6.91 -0.61 7.57
C GLN A 79 7.88 0.54 7.80
N GLY A 80 7.32 1.68 8.24
CA GLY A 80 8.13 2.74 8.80
C GLY A 80 8.89 2.26 10.04
N THR A 81 10.07 2.84 10.24
CA THR A 81 10.97 2.55 11.35
C THR A 81 10.94 3.63 12.44
N GLU A 82 10.44 4.82 12.11
CA GLU A 82 10.36 5.97 13.00
C GLU A 82 8.92 6.31 13.36
N ASP A 83 8.72 6.85 14.56
CA ASP A 83 7.40 7.24 15.01
C ASP A 83 6.91 8.50 14.26
N ARG A 84 5.68 8.42 13.73
CA ARG A 84 5.01 9.52 13.00
C ARG A 84 5.72 9.97 11.73
N GLU A 85 6.56 9.13 11.13
CA GLU A 85 7.22 9.48 9.87
C GLU A 85 6.26 9.53 8.66
N GLU A 86 5.03 9.00 8.83
CA GLU A 86 4.01 8.90 7.79
C GLU A 86 4.48 8.08 6.58
N PHE A 87 5.17 6.96 6.82
CA PHE A 87 5.58 6.03 5.77
C PHE A 87 4.37 5.58 4.95
N GLY A 88 4.49 5.64 3.63
CA GLY A 88 3.38 5.32 2.73
C GLY A 88 2.42 6.47 2.49
N TYR A 89 2.75 7.71 2.90
CA TYR A 89 1.92 8.89 2.56
C TYR A 89 1.84 9.13 1.04
N GLY A 90 2.90 8.76 0.31
CA GLY A 90 2.92 8.65 -1.14
C GLY A 90 3.64 7.37 -1.55
N ILE A 91 3.16 6.73 -2.61
CA ILE A 91 3.76 5.50 -3.17
C ILE A 91 3.78 5.56 -4.70
N ALA A 92 4.75 4.90 -5.30
CA ALA A 92 4.80 4.66 -6.74
C ALA A 92 5.47 3.33 -7.05
N LEU A 93 4.84 2.52 -7.89
CA LEU A 93 5.40 1.28 -8.39
C LEU A 93 6.06 1.52 -9.76
N SER A 94 7.19 0.85 -10.03
CA SER A 94 7.82 0.88 -11.34
C SER A 94 6.96 0.16 -12.38
N SER A 95 7.18 0.48 -13.66
CA SER A 95 6.42 -0.12 -14.78
C SER A 95 6.49 -1.64 -14.79
N ASP A 96 7.63 -2.22 -14.41
CA ASP A 96 7.90 -3.67 -14.35
C ASP A 96 7.53 -4.29 -12.98
N GLY A 97 6.97 -3.50 -12.06
CA GLY A 97 6.56 -3.96 -10.74
C GLY A 97 7.72 -4.33 -9.79
N SER A 98 8.97 -4.21 -10.20
CA SER A 98 10.13 -4.70 -9.42
C SER A 98 10.56 -3.75 -8.30
N THR A 99 10.18 -2.46 -8.40
CA THR A 99 10.61 -1.41 -7.49
C THR A 99 9.41 -0.61 -6.99
N VAL A 100 9.34 -0.36 -5.69
CA VAL A 100 8.37 0.56 -5.08
C VAL A 100 9.11 1.71 -4.40
N ALA A 101 8.70 2.94 -4.71
CA ALA A 101 9.14 4.15 -4.01
C ALA A 101 8.10 4.53 -2.96
N ILE A 102 8.54 4.86 -1.74
CA ILE A 102 7.66 5.14 -0.61
C ILE A 102 8.12 6.43 0.08
N GLY A 103 7.20 7.37 0.26
CA GLY A 103 7.44 8.63 0.95
C GLY A 103 7.11 8.58 2.44
N SER A 104 7.97 9.20 3.25
CA SER A 104 7.80 9.46 4.70
C SER A 104 7.96 10.97 4.97
N PRO A 105 6.98 11.81 4.63
CA PRO A 105 7.13 13.27 4.63
C PRO A 105 7.34 13.87 6.03
N ARG A 106 7.06 13.12 7.10
CA ARG A 106 7.23 13.56 8.48
C ARG A 106 8.37 12.88 9.20
N ARG A 107 9.25 12.17 8.49
CA ARG A 107 10.50 11.69 9.08
C ARG A 107 11.28 12.89 9.59
N ASN A 108 11.48 12.97 10.91
CA ASN A 108 12.23 14.08 11.49
C ASN A 108 13.67 13.97 10.98
N GLY A 109 14.10 14.95 10.20
CA GLY A 109 15.38 14.96 9.49
C GLY A 109 16.59 15.11 10.41
N VAL A 110 16.75 14.26 11.42
CA VAL A 110 18.06 14.04 12.04
C VAL A 110 18.85 13.19 11.05
N GLY A 111 19.41 13.86 10.05
CA GLY A 111 20.38 13.24 9.16
C GLY A 111 21.56 12.76 9.99
N SER A 112 21.70 11.46 10.14
CA SER A 112 22.99 10.86 10.41
C SER A 112 23.32 9.98 9.22
N LEU A 113 24.22 10.51 8.38
CA LEU A 113 25.07 9.73 7.49
C LEU A 113 26.34 9.37 8.27
#